data_AF-A0A0J8REY3-F1
#
_entry.id   AF-A0A0J8REY3-F1
#
_cell.length_a   1.000
_cell.length_b   1.000
_cell.length_c   1.000
_cell.angle_alpha   90.00
_cell.angle_beta   90.00
_cell.angle_gamma   90.00
#
_symmetry.space_group_name_H-M   'P 1'
#
loop_
_entity.id
_entity.type
_entity.pdbx_description
1 polymer ?
#
loop_
_entity_poly.entity_id
_entity_poly.type
_entity_poly.pdbx_seq_one_letter_code
_entity_poly.pdbx_strand_id
1 'polypeptide(L)'
;MAVATLISKRLKDVPGKLKVAELFFEVPVDYRRPKDATIRLFARSVQRRSSSAEIEPEERKLPWVVYLQGGPGMGCSQPQDIGWVGPFLDKGYQVLLLDQRGTGLSSPITAATLALQGNAVKQAEYLRSFRADSIVQDCEAVRMCLTADYPLERQKWSVLGQSFGGFCAVTYLSKFPQGLREVFTTGGLPPLVTNPEPVLEKTYGKLQERNKAYYGKFPEDKERVQTILRHLEQNDVKVPDGGALTPERFLSLGISLGMRDIVLRCSNDLEVFGFLTRPTISLVDSGSTFDNSIIYAVLHEAIYCQGLACSICELNW
;
A
#
# COMPACT_ATOMS: atom_id res chain seq x y z
N MET A 1 2.69 -22.03 -14.27
CA MET A 1 2.40 -20.65 -13.83
C MET A 1 2.62 -19.73 -15.03
N ALA A 2 1.81 -18.68 -15.19
CA ALA A 2 2.05 -17.69 -16.24
C ALA A 2 3.32 -16.89 -15.93
N VAL A 3 4.17 -16.66 -16.94
CA VAL A 3 5.38 -15.82 -16.82
C VAL A 3 5.01 -14.41 -17.23
N ALA A 4 5.55 -13.41 -16.53
CA ALA A 4 5.31 -12.01 -16.88
C ALA A 4 5.99 -11.68 -18.22
N THR A 5 5.34 -10.86 -19.03
CA THR A 5 5.93 -10.35 -20.28
C THR A 5 6.49 -8.96 -20.02
N LEU A 6 7.82 -8.79 -20.14
CA LEU A 6 8.45 -7.47 -20.02
C LEU A 6 8.10 -6.61 -21.25
N ILE A 7 7.34 -5.54 -21.06
CA ILE A 7 6.89 -4.62 -22.11
C ILE A 7 7.99 -3.61 -22.43
N SER A 8 8.57 -3.02 -21.39
CA SER A 8 9.59 -2.00 -21.57
C SER A 8 10.49 -1.89 -20.34
N LYS A 9 11.74 -1.51 -20.61
CA LYS A 9 12.77 -1.21 -19.62
C LYS A 9 13.42 0.11 -20.01
N ARG A 10 13.37 1.11 -19.13
CA ARG A 10 14.03 2.41 -19.34
C ARG A 10 14.97 2.72 -18.19
N LEU A 11 16.25 2.78 -18.51
CA LEU A 11 17.32 3.05 -17.57
C LEU A 11 17.54 4.56 -17.43
N LYS A 12 17.73 5.03 -16.19
CA LYS A 12 18.02 6.42 -15.87
C LYS A 12 19.00 6.47 -14.70
N ASP A 13 19.95 7.40 -14.81
CA ASP A 13 20.72 7.84 -13.64
C ASP A 13 19.87 8.84 -12.88
N VAL A 14 19.62 8.58 -11.59
CA VAL A 14 18.88 9.49 -10.71
C VAL A 14 19.85 10.20 -9.76
N PRO A 15 19.49 11.39 -9.22
CA PRO A 15 20.34 12.09 -8.26
C PRO A 15 20.83 11.17 -7.13
N GLY A 16 22.14 11.19 -6.88
CA GLY A 16 22.80 10.28 -5.94
C GLY A 16 23.69 9.23 -6.62
N LYS A 17 23.95 8.11 -5.92
CA LYS A 17 24.77 6.98 -6.40
C LYS A 17 23.91 5.79 -6.89
N LEU A 18 22.71 6.06 -7.41
CA LEU A 18 21.75 5.03 -7.81
C LEU A 18 21.56 5.00 -9.33
N LYS A 19 21.54 3.79 -9.89
CA LYS A 19 21.13 3.47 -11.25
C LYS A 19 19.74 2.84 -11.17
N VAL A 20 18.74 3.45 -11.82
CA VAL A 20 17.34 3.02 -11.72
C VAL A 20 16.80 2.64 -13.09
N ALA A 21 16.12 1.50 -13.20
CA ALA A 21 15.35 1.16 -14.38
C ALA A 21 13.86 1.12 -14.08
N GLU A 22 13.09 1.82 -14.89
CA GLU A 22 11.62 1.73 -14.94
C GLU A 22 11.24 0.52 -15.78
N LEU A 23 10.50 -0.42 -15.19
CA LEU A 23 10.11 -1.69 -15.80
C LEU A 23 8.59 -1.74 -15.87
N PHE A 24 8.06 -2.12 -17.02
CA PHE A 24 6.65 -2.43 -17.19
C PHE A 24 6.45 -3.88 -17.62
N PHE A 25 5.52 -4.58 -16.98
CA PHE A 25 5.21 -5.98 -17.26
C PHE A 25 3.73 -6.14 -17.59
N GLU A 26 3.37 -7.14 -18.39
CA GLU A 26 2.01 -7.68 -18.47
C GLU A 26 1.90 -8.98 -17.72
N VAL A 27 0.81 -9.09 -16.96
CA VAL A 27 0.42 -10.29 -16.22
C VAL A 27 -1.10 -10.49 -16.35
N PRO A 28 -1.61 -11.71 -16.12
CA PRO A 28 -3.05 -11.93 -16.08
C PRO A 28 -3.77 -11.13 -14.99
N VAL A 29 -4.99 -10.69 -15.29
CA VAL A 29 -5.94 -10.25 -14.27
C VAL A 29 -6.21 -11.39 -13.28
N ASP A 30 -6.61 -12.57 -13.78
CA ASP A 30 -6.91 -13.76 -12.98
C ASP A 30 -6.03 -14.92 -13.46
N TYR A 31 -5.10 -15.38 -12.61
CA TYR A 31 -4.19 -16.47 -12.94
C TYR A 31 -4.86 -17.83 -13.15
N ARG A 32 -6.12 -18.00 -12.74
CA ARG A 32 -6.91 -19.20 -13.07
C ARG A 32 -7.42 -19.18 -14.51
N ARG A 33 -7.49 -17.99 -15.10
CA ARG A 33 -7.95 -17.75 -16.48
C ARG A 33 -6.96 -16.81 -17.20
N PRO A 34 -5.71 -17.27 -17.42
CA PRO A 34 -4.60 -16.40 -17.80
C PRO A 34 -4.73 -15.78 -19.20
N LYS A 35 -5.70 -16.22 -20.01
CA LYS A 35 -5.93 -15.76 -21.38
C LYS A 35 -7.08 -14.75 -21.50
N ASP A 36 -7.85 -14.52 -20.44
CA ASP A 36 -9.07 -13.72 -20.51
C ASP A 36 -8.76 -12.22 -20.59
N ALA A 37 -7.85 -11.73 -19.74
CA ALA A 37 -7.47 -10.33 -19.67
C ALA A 37 -6.13 -10.16 -18.94
N THR A 38 -5.43 -9.08 -19.26
CA THR A 38 -4.15 -8.70 -18.64
C THR A 38 -4.24 -7.36 -17.93
N ILE A 39 -3.35 -7.15 -16.94
CA ILE A 39 -3.05 -5.85 -16.35
C ILE A 39 -1.58 -5.53 -16.56
N ARG A 40 -1.28 -4.24 -16.53
CA ARG A 40 0.09 -3.73 -16.51
C ARG A 40 0.57 -3.59 -15.07
N LEU A 41 1.77 -4.11 -14.80
CA LEU A 41 2.54 -3.83 -13.59
C LEU A 41 3.68 -2.87 -13.91
N PHE A 42 4.08 -2.12 -12.89
CA PHE A 42 5.22 -1.24 -12.89
C PHE A 42 6.17 -1.60 -11.74
N ALA A 43 7.47 -1.55 -12.02
CA ALA A 43 8.49 -1.66 -10.99
C ALA A 43 9.67 -0.73 -11.26
N ARG A 44 10.40 -0.38 -10.21
CA ARG A 44 11.73 0.22 -10.30
C ARG A 44 12.77 -0.78 -9.85
N SER A 45 13.68 -1.18 -10.73
CA SER A 45 14.91 -1.86 -10.31
C SER A 45 15.95 -0.83 -9.90
N VAL A 46 16.61 -1.05 -8.77
CA VAL A 46 17.57 -0.12 -8.19
C VAL A 46 18.88 -0.84 -7.95
N GLN A 47 19.97 -0.22 -8.41
CA GLN A 47 21.34 -0.70 -8.27
C GLN A 47 22.26 0.46 -7.87
N ARG A 48 23.46 0.14 -7.35
CA ARG A 48 24.53 1.13 -7.26
C ARG A 48 24.98 1.52 -8.66
N ARG A 49 25.24 2.81 -8.87
CA ARG A 49 25.90 3.28 -10.08
C ARG A 49 27.35 2.76 -10.06
N SER A 50 27.70 1.95 -11.04
CA SER A 50 29.07 1.48 -11.25
C SER A 50 29.97 2.68 -11.61
N SER A 51 31.20 2.72 -11.10
CA SER A 51 32.23 3.57 -11.69
C SER A 51 32.63 2.96 -13.05
N SER A 52 33.01 3.81 -14.01
CA SER A 52 33.19 3.50 -15.44
C SER A 52 34.26 2.45 -15.79
N ALA A 53 34.77 1.68 -14.83
CA ALA A 53 35.76 0.62 -14.99
C ALA A 53 35.28 -0.77 -14.52
N GLU A 54 34.08 -0.91 -13.94
CA GLU A 54 33.55 -2.23 -13.58
C GLU A 54 32.53 -2.71 -14.62
N ILE A 55 32.59 -4.02 -14.90
CA ILE A 55 31.62 -4.81 -15.67
C ILE A 55 30.19 -4.32 -15.43
N GLU A 56 29.43 -4.09 -16.52
CA GLU A 56 28.06 -3.61 -16.44
C GLU A 56 27.23 -4.49 -15.48
N PRO A 57 26.42 -3.91 -14.58
CA PRO A 57 25.69 -4.65 -13.55
C PRO A 57 24.80 -5.79 -14.04
N GLU A 58 24.35 -5.76 -15.29
CA GLU A 58 23.58 -6.84 -15.93
C GLU A 58 24.41 -8.13 -16.08
N GLU A 59 25.73 -8.04 -16.26
CA GLU A 59 26.62 -9.20 -16.34
C GLU A 59 26.91 -9.80 -14.95
N ARG A 60 26.75 -9.03 -13.87
CA ARG A 60 27.01 -9.50 -12.50
C ARG A 60 25.93 -10.42 -11.93
N LYS A 61 24.73 -10.42 -12.53
CA LYS A 61 23.58 -11.24 -12.09
C LYS A 61 23.38 -11.21 -10.58
N LEU A 62 23.29 -9.99 -10.03
CA LEU A 62 23.15 -9.75 -8.59
C LEU A 62 21.84 -10.38 -8.05
N PRO A 63 21.82 -10.85 -6.79
CA PRO A 63 20.61 -11.35 -6.17
C PRO A 63 19.56 -10.25 -6.01
N TRP A 64 18.31 -10.58 -6.31
CA TRP A 64 17.18 -9.66 -6.19
C TRP A 64 16.61 -9.65 -4.76
N VAL A 65 16.18 -8.47 -4.32
CA VAL A 65 15.24 -8.29 -3.20
C VAL A 65 14.01 -7.60 -3.75
N VAL A 66 12.85 -8.26 -3.74
CA VAL A 66 11.58 -7.61 -4.05
C VAL A 66 10.97 -7.01 -2.79
N TYR A 67 10.54 -5.76 -2.89
CA TYR A 67 9.85 -5.07 -1.82
C TYR A 67 8.33 -5.17 -2.01
N LEU A 68 7.65 -5.61 -0.95
CA LEU A 68 6.20 -5.67 -0.85
C LEU A 68 5.75 -4.57 0.10
N GLN A 69 5.19 -3.51 -0.50
CA GLN A 69 4.66 -2.35 0.20
C GLN A 69 3.46 -2.72 1.08
N GLY A 70 3.32 -1.97 2.18
CA GLY A 70 2.18 -2.03 3.07
C GLY A 70 0.95 -1.28 2.54
N GLY A 71 0.02 -1.02 3.45
CA GLY A 71 -1.32 -0.55 3.13
C GLY A 71 -2.34 -1.58 3.59
N PRO A 72 -3.09 -2.27 2.71
CA PRO A 72 -2.84 -2.42 1.26
C PRO A 72 -3.19 -1.17 0.43
N GLY A 73 -2.96 -1.20 -0.89
CA GLY A 73 -3.42 -0.15 -1.81
C GLY A 73 -2.42 0.97 -2.07
N MET A 74 -1.20 0.89 -1.54
CA MET A 74 -0.17 1.92 -1.70
C MET A 74 0.89 1.51 -2.73
N GLY A 75 1.35 2.47 -3.53
CA GLY A 75 2.52 2.29 -4.40
C GLY A 75 3.84 2.48 -3.65
N CYS A 76 4.95 2.09 -4.28
CA CYS A 76 6.27 2.31 -3.71
C CYS A 76 6.70 3.78 -3.82
N SER A 77 7.28 4.32 -2.75
CA SER A 77 7.98 5.61 -2.78
C SER A 77 9.18 5.60 -3.73
N GLN A 78 9.71 6.79 -4.04
CA GLN A 78 10.92 6.86 -4.86
C GLN A 78 12.11 6.23 -4.13
N PRO A 79 13.03 5.54 -4.84
CA PRO A 79 14.14 4.83 -4.21
C PRO A 79 15.00 5.68 -3.27
N GLN A 80 15.25 6.94 -3.62
CA GLN A 80 16.07 7.86 -2.83
C GLN A 80 15.44 8.26 -1.49
N ASP A 81 14.12 8.11 -1.36
CA ASP A 81 13.38 8.45 -0.14
C ASP A 81 13.29 7.27 0.83
N ILE A 82 13.83 6.09 0.44
CA ILE A 82 13.73 4.85 1.20
C ILE A 82 15.08 4.53 1.85
N GLY A 83 15.21 4.83 3.13
CA GLY A 83 16.48 4.74 3.86
C GLY A 83 17.14 3.35 3.91
N TRP A 84 16.36 2.27 3.78
CA TRP A 84 16.89 0.89 3.80
C TRP A 84 17.39 0.39 2.43
N VAL A 85 17.11 1.09 1.32
CA VAL A 85 17.56 0.69 -0.02
C VAL A 85 19.08 0.64 -0.08
N GLY A 86 19.77 1.71 0.33
CA GLY A 86 21.23 1.79 0.36
C GLY A 86 21.90 0.60 1.06
N PRO A 87 21.52 0.28 2.31
CA PRO A 87 22.01 -0.89 3.03
C PRO A 87 21.88 -2.23 2.29
N PHE A 88 20.80 -2.47 1.54
CA PHE A 88 20.69 -3.70 0.72
C PHE A 88 21.65 -3.68 -0.46
N LEU A 89 21.79 -2.54 -1.13
CA LEU A 89 22.72 -2.41 -2.26
C LEU A 89 24.17 -2.57 -1.81
N ASP A 90 24.54 -2.06 -0.63
CA ASP A 90 25.88 -2.20 -0.05
C ASP A 90 26.21 -3.64 0.33
N LYS A 91 25.19 -4.46 0.60
CA LYS A 91 25.31 -5.91 0.79
C LYS A 91 25.35 -6.71 -0.51
N GLY A 92 25.37 -6.04 -1.66
CA GLY A 92 25.48 -6.68 -2.98
C GLY A 92 24.15 -7.17 -3.56
N TYR A 93 23.01 -6.72 -3.04
CA TYR A 93 21.71 -6.96 -3.67
C TYR A 93 21.39 -5.91 -4.72
N GLN A 94 20.44 -6.25 -5.58
CA GLN A 94 19.65 -5.27 -6.33
C GLN A 94 18.21 -5.29 -5.82
N VAL A 95 17.58 -4.12 -5.77
CA VAL A 95 16.24 -3.98 -5.19
C VAL A 95 15.22 -3.81 -6.31
N LEU A 96 14.09 -4.51 -6.21
CA LEU A 96 12.92 -4.31 -7.05
C LEU A 96 11.80 -3.69 -6.20
N LEU A 97 11.51 -2.42 -6.45
CA LEU A 97 10.34 -1.74 -5.89
C LEU A 97 9.16 -1.99 -6.84
N LEU A 98 8.33 -2.96 -6.52
CA LEU A 98 7.18 -3.35 -7.33
C LEU A 98 5.93 -2.64 -6.81
N ASP A 99 5.30 -1.82 -7.66
CA ASP A 99 3.94 -1.38 -7.38
C ASP A 99 3.04 -2.60 -7.50
N GLN A 100 2.43 -3.01 -6.39
CA GLN A 100 1.52 -4.15 -6.37
C GLN A 100 0.34 -3.89 -7.34
N ARG A 101 -0.24 -4.96 -7.91
CA ARG A 101 -1.41 -4.83 -8.80
C ARG A 101 -2.45 -3.88 -8.21
N GLY A 102 -2.94 -2.94 -9.01
CA GLY A 102 -3.94 -1.97 -8.60
C GLY A 102 -3.41 -0.77 -7.81
N THR A 103 -2.10 -0.64 -7.62
CA THR A 103 -1.48 0.48 -6.90
C THR A 103 -0.46 1.23 -7.76
N GLY A 104 -0.15 2.48 -7.40
CA GLY A 104 0.86 3.30 -8.09
C GLY A 104 0.66 3.35 -9.61
N LEU A 105 1.66 2.91 -10.37
CA LEU A 105 1.61 2.83 -11.84
C LEU A 105 1.16 1.45 -12.37
N SER A 106 0.82 0.50 -11.48
CA SER A 106 0.38 -0.85 -11.82
C SER A 106 -1.14 -0.94 -12.00
N SER A 107 -1.65 -0.40 -13.11
CA SER A 107 -3.09 -0.41 -13.44
C SER A 107 -3.98 0.00 -12.26
N PRO A 108 -3.81 1.23 -11.74
CA PRO A 108 -4.33 1.64 -10.43
C PRO A 108 -5.84 1.56 -10.33
N ILE A 109 -6.32 1.07 -9.19
CA ILE A 109 -7.74 1.05 -8.84
C ILE A 109 -8.13 2.39 -8.23
N THR A 110 -9.01 3.09 -8.92
CA THR A 110 -9.68 4.33 -8.51
C THR A 110 -11.18 4.16 -8.74
N ALA A 111 -11.99 5.07 -8.22
CA ALA A 111 -13.44 5.01 -8.44
C ALA A 111 -13.76 5.01 -9.96
N ALA A 112 -13.05 5.85 -10.72
CA ALA A 112 -13.22 5.95 -12.17
C ALA A 112 -12.75 4.67 -12.90
N THR A 113 -11.61 4.09 -12.54
CA THR A 113 -11.11 2.88 -13.23
C THR A 113 -11.89 1.62 -12.85
N LEU A 114 -12.41 1.56 -11.62
CA LEU A 114 -13.28 0.48 -11.16
C LEU A 114 -14.66 0.56 -11.84
N ALA A 115 -15.20 1.77 -12.06
CA ALA A 115 -16.46 1.95 -12.77
C ALA A 115 -16.44 1.38 -14.20
N LEU A 116 -15.27 1.29 -14.84
CA LEU A 116 -15.10 0.66 -16.16
C LEU A 116 -15.41 -0.84 -16.15
N GLN A 117 -15.41 -1.50 -14.99
CA GLN A 117 -15.71 -2.94 -14.87
C GLN A 117 -17.22 -3.23 -14.92
N GLY A 118 -18.06 -2.20 -14.92
CA GLY A 118 -19.51 -2.32 -14.98
C GLY A 118 -20.14 -2.24 -13.59
N ASN A 119 -21.10 -3.12 -13.31
CA ASN A 119 -21.88 -3.08 -12.07
C ASN A 119 -21.09 -3.58 -10.84
N ALA A 120 -21.66 -3.38 -9.64
CA ALA A 120 -21.02 -3.74 -8.37
C ALA A 120 -20.57 -5.21 -8.28
N VAL A 121 -21.33 -6.15 -8.87
CA VAL A 121 -20.97 -7.57 -8.90
C VAL A 121 -19.67 -7.79 -9.69
N LYS A 122 -19.59 -7.23 -10.90
CA LYS A 122 -18.37 -7.32 -11.72
C LYS A 122 -17.18 -6.60 -11.07
N GLN A 123 -17.42 -5.47 -10.41
CA GLN A 123 -16.39 -4.75 -9.66
C GLN A 123 -15.85 -5.61 -8.50
N ALA A 124 -16.72 -6.25 -7.73
CA ALA A 124 -16.32 -7.14 -6.64
C ALA A 124 -15.54 -8.37 -7.17
N GLU A 125 -16.01 -8.98 -8.27
CA GLU A 125 -15.30 -10.07 -8.95
C GLU A 125 -13.91 -9.65 -9.43
N TYR A 126 -13.78 -8.43 -9.97
CA TYR A 126 -12.50 -7.87 -10.37
C TYR A 126 -11.58 -7.64 -9.16
N LEU A 127 -12.08 -7.00 -8.11
CA LEU A 127 -11.31 -6.74 -6.86
C LEU A 127 -10.83 -8.01 -6.16
N ARG A 128 -11.51 -9.15 -6.35
CA ARG A 128 -11.01 -10.45 -5.87
C ARG A 128 -9.65 -10.82 -6.46
N SER A 129 -9.26 -10.27 -7.60
CA SER A 129 -7.96 -10.49 -8.19
C SER A 129 -6.86 -9.58 -7.62
N PHE A 130 -7.15 -8.72 -6.64
CA PHE A 130 -6.18 -7.75 -6.09
C PHE A 130 -5.68 -8.10 -4.67
N ARG A 131 -5.94 -9.34 -4.24
CA ARG A 131 -5.51 -9.87 -2.94
C ARG A 131 -4.07 -10.40 -2.98
N ALA A 132 -3.53 -10.69 -1.78
CA ALA A 132 -2.17 -11.20 -1.58
C ALA A 132 -1.83 -12.45 -2.41
N ASP A 133 -2.78 -13.34 -2.63
CA ASP A 133 -2.60 -14.54 -3.45
C ASP A 133 -2.31 -14.24 -4.93
N SER A 134 -2.86 -13.14 -5.46
CA SER A 134 -2.62 -12.71 -6.84
C SER A 134 -1.37 -11.84 -6.94
N ILE A 135 -1.11 -10.99 -5.93
CA ILE A 135 0.14 -10.23 -5.81
C ILE A 135 1.36 -11.17 -5.78
N VAL A 136 1.29 -12.25 -5.01
CA VAL A 136 2.38 -13.23 -4.91
C VAL A 136 2.60 -13.97 -6.24
N GLN A 137 1.53 -14.20 -7.01
CA GLN A 137 1.67 -14.78 -8.36
C GLN A 137 2.32 -13.80 -9.34
N ASP A 138 2.04 -12.51 -9.24
CA ASP A 138 2.77 -11.47 -10.00
C ASP A 138 4.24 -11.48 -9.67
N CYS A 139 4.55 -11.57 -8.37
CA CYS A 139 5.92 -11.63 -7.91
C CYS A 139 6.64 -12.84 -8.53
N GLU A 140 6.07 -14.05 -8.50
CA GLU A 140 6.69 -15.20 -9.17
C GLU A 140 6.81 -15.04 -10.70
N ALA A 141 5.76 -14.53 -11.36
CA ALA A 141 5.76 -14.28 -12.80
C ALA A 141 6.88 -13.30 -13.20
N VAL A 142 7.07 -12.23 -12.42
CA VAL A 142 8.13 -11.24 -12.59
C VAL A 142 9.51 -11.82 -12.25
N ARG A 143 9.64 -12.61 -11.17
CA ARG A 143 10.91 -13.29 -10.82
C ARG A 143 11.38 -14.18 -11.96
N MET A 144 10.49 -15.02 -12.49
CA MET A 144 10.79 -15.91 -13.62
C MET A 144 11.23 -15.12 -14.85
N CYS A 145 10.59 -13.99 -15.14
CA CYS A 145 10.96 -13.11 -16.24
C CYS A 145 12.35 -12.48 -16.03
N LEU A 146 12.62 -11.90 -14.86
CA LEU A 146 13.87 -11.18 -14.57
C LEU A 146 15.08 -12.08 -14.32
N THR A 147 14.86 -13.38 -14.06
CA THR A 147 15.93 -14.34 -13.78
C THR A 147 16.01 -15.47 -14.81
N ALA A 148 15.32 -15.33 -15.95
CA ALA A 148 15.27 -16.37 -16.99
C ALA A 148 16.66 -16.78 -17.50
N ASP A 149 17.61 -15.85 -17.54
CA ASP A 149 18.99 -16.07 -17.96
C ASP A 149 19.95 -16.35 -16.79
N TYR A 150 19.46 -16.38 -15.55
CA TYR A 150 20.28 -16.64 -14.37
C TYR A 150 20.55 -18.14 -14.22
N PRO A 151 21.73 -18.52 -13.67
CA PRO A 151 21.94 -19.89 -13.17
C PRO A 151 20.82 -20.29 -12.19
N LEU A 152 20.40 -21.56 -12.24
CA LEU A 152 19.23 -22.05 -11.50
C LEU A 152 19.31 -21.74 -9.99
N GLU A 153 20.50 -21.88 -9.41
CA GLU A 153 20.77 -21.60 -8.00
C GLU A 153 20.63 -20.11 -7.62
N ARG A 154 20.66 -19.21 -8.61
CA ARG A 154 20.49 -17.75 -8.43
C ARG A 154 19.13 -17.23 -8.90
N GLN A 155 18.23 -18.09 -9.39
CA GLN A 155 16.88 -17.68 -9.80
C GLN A 155 15.95 -17.38 -8.61
N LYS A 156 16.31 -17.85 -7.40
CA LYS A 156 15.59 -17.49 -6.18
C LYS A 156 15.89 -16.04 -5.79
N TRP A 157 14.87 -15.34 -5.30
CA TRP A 157 15.04 -13.97 -4.79
C TRP A 157 14.64 -13.83 -3.33
N SER A 158 15.07 -12.73 -2.73
CA SER A 158 14.72 -12.36 -1.36
C SER A 158 13.46 -11.48 -1.37
N VAL A 159 12.68 -11.51 -0.28
CA VAL A 159 11.48 -10.67 -0.11
C VAL A 159 11.64 -9.79 1.11
N LEU A 160 11.26 -8.51 1.01
CA LEU A 160 11.07 -7.61 2.14
C LEU A 160 9.61 -7.17 2.18
N GLY A 161 8.85 -7.60 3.19
CA GLY A 161 7.45 -7.24 3.38
C GLY A 161 7.23 -6.29 4.54
N GLN A 162 6.55 -5.17 4.30
CA GLN A 162 6.20 -4.17 5.33
C GLN A 162 4.68 -4.14 5.54
N SER A 163 4.20 -4.21 6.79
CA SER A 163 2.76 -4.18 7.09
C SER A 163 1.97 -5.19 6.24
N PHE A 164 0.99 -4.79 5.43
CA PHE A 164 0.31 -5.70 4.48
C PHE A 164 1.27 -6.50 3.58
N GLY A 165 2.42 -5.93 3.22
CA GLY A 165 3.48 -6.65 2.52
C GLY A 165 4.04 -7.84 3.30
N GLY A 166 3.99 -7.82 4.63
CA GLY A 166 4.28 -8.97 5.48
C GLY A 166 3.24 -10.11 5.33
N PHE A 167 1.95 -9.77 5.19
CA PHE A 167 0.91 -10.76 4.86
C PHE A 167 1.17 -11.39 3.49
N CYS A 168 1.57 -10.58 2.52
CA CYS A 168 1.99 -11.06 1.20
C CYS A 168 3.22 -11.96 1.30
N ALA A 169 4.21 -11.61 2.14
CA ALA A 169 5.42 -12.41 2.34
C ALA A 169 5.11 -13.79 2.94
N VAL A 170 4.23 -13.88 3.93
CA VAL A 170 3.77 -15.16 4.49
C VAL A 170 2.96 -15.97 3.47
N THR A 171 2.12 -15.30 2.66
CA THR A 171 1.41 -15.95 1.55
C THR A 171 2.40 -16.51 0.52
N TYR A 172 3.50 -15.82 0.26
CA TYR A 172 4.57 -16.26 -0.64
C TYR A 172 5.25 -17.52 -0.12
N LEU A 173 5.62 -17.54 1.16
CA LEU A 173 6.18 -18.73 1.81
C LEU A 173 5.24 -19.94 1.72
N SER A 174 3.93 -19.72 1.80
CA SER A 174 2.95 -20.81 1.71
C SER A 174 2.77 -21.32 0.27
N LYS A 175 2.77 -20.44 -0.74
CA LYS A 175 2.42 -20.82 -2.12
C LYS A 175 3.62 -21.17 -3.00
N PHE A 176 4.73 -20.43 -2.88
CA PHE A 176 5.89 -20.57 -3.74
C PHE A 176 7.23 -20.51 -2.98
N PRO A 177 7.41 -21.35 -1.94
CA PRO A 177 8.65 -21.34 -1.13
C PRO A 177 9.90 -21.64 -1.97
N GLN A 178 9.77 -22.38 -3.06
CA GLN A 178 10.88 -22.73 -3.96
C GLN A 178 11.48 -21.52 -4.68
N GLY A 179 10.71 -20.44 -4.87
CA GLY A 179 11.18 -19.20 -5.51
C GLY A 179 11.93 -18.27 -4.56
N LEU A 180 11.97 -18.60 -3.26
CA LEU A 180 12.45 -17.73 -2.19
C LEU A 180 13.81 -18.17 -1.67
N ARG A 181 14.71 -17.19 -1.55
CA ARG A 181 16.01 -17.34 -0.87
C ARG A 181 15.88 -17.06 0.62
N GLU A 182 15.24 -15.96 0.98
CA GLU A 182 15.04 -15.48 2.34
C GLU A 182 13.87 -14.48 2.37
N VAL A 183 13.27 -14.29 3.54
CA VAL A 183 12.11 -13.42 3.72
C VAL A 183 12.31 -12.56 4.96
N PHE A 184 12.25 -11.25 4.78
CA PHE A 184 12.32 -10.24 5.84
C PHE A 184 10.93 -9.63 6.03
N THR A 185 10.46 -9.53 7.27
CA THR A 185 9.18 -8.91 7.61
C THR A 185 9.38 -7.74 8.57
N THR A 186 8.81 -6.58 8.24
CA THR A 186 8.81 -5.37 9.08
C THR A 186 7.38 -5.07 9.55
N GLY A 187 6.88 -5.95 10.41
CA GLY A 187 5.49 -5.98 10.85
C GLY A 187 4.55 -6.68 9.85
N GLY A 188 3.29 -6.83 10.25
CA GLY A 188 2.24 -7.45 9.43
C GLY A 188 2.37 -8.96 9.29
N LEU A 189 2.10 -9.67 10.38
CA LEU A 189 1.98 -11.13 10.39
C LEU A 189 0.49 -11.51 10.36
N PRO A 190 0.08 -12.45 9.49
CA PRO A 190 -1.28 -12.98 9.52
C PRO A 190 -1.60 -13.61 10.88
N PRO A 191 -2.66 -13.17 11.56
CA PRO A 191 -3.11 -13.81 12.78
C PRO A 191 -3.74 -15.17 12.47
N LEU A 192 -3.70 -16.09 13.43
CA LEU A 192 -4.36 -17.39 13.36
C LEU A 192 -5.84 -17.26 13.80
N VAL A 193 -6.62 -16.46 13.08
CA VAL A 193 -8.04 -16.19 13.36
C VAL A 193 -8.85 -16.24 12.07
N THR A 194 -10.13 -16.60 12.16
CA THR A 194 -11.03 -16.78 11.01
C THR A 194 -11.84 -15.54 10.64
N ASN A 195 -11.85 -14.51 11.49
CA ASN A 195 -12.60 -13.28 11.28
C ASN A 195 -11.84 -12.10 11.93
N PRO A 196 -12.17 -10.84 11.56
CA PRO A 196 -11.43 -9.65 12.01
C PRO A 196 -11.68 -9.28 13.49
N GLU A 197 -12.81 -9.69 14.08
CA GLU A 197 -13.25 -9.22 15.41
C GLU A 197 -12.19 -9.42 16.51
N PRO A 198 -11.58 -10.61 16.72
CA PRO A 198 -10.54 -10.78 17.75
C PRO A 198 -9.29 -9.92 17.54
N VAL A 199 -9.02 -9.49 16.30
CA VAL A 199 -7.91 -8.57 16.01
C VAL A 199 -8.30 -7.16 16.42
N LEU A 200 -9.50 -6.71 16.02
CA LEU A 200 -10.03 -5.40 16.33
C LEU A 200 -10.23 -5.19 17.84
N GLU A 201 -10.76 -6.18 18.55
CA GLU A 201 -10.94 -6.15 20.01
C GLU A 201 -9.63 -5.85 20.75
N LYS A 202 -8.52 -6.47 20.30
CA LYS A 202 -7.19 -6.23 20.87
C LYS A 202 -6.69 -4.82 20.62
N THR A 203 -7.17 -4.15 19.57
CA THR A 203 -6.80 -2.76 19.28
C THR A 203 -7.57 -1.75 20.13
N TYR A 204 -8.78 -2.06 20.59
CA TYR A 204 -9.62 -1.13 21.35
C TYR A 204 -8.99 -0.71 22.69
N GLY A 205 -8.39 -1.65 23.42
CA GLY A 205 -7.67 -1.31 24.66
C GLY A 205 -6.54 -0.30 24.39
N LYS A 206 -5.80 -0.50 23.29
CA LYS A 206 -4.72 0.43 22.92
C LYS A 206 -5.24 1.78 22.46
N LEU A 207 -6.35 1.80 21.71
CA LEU A 207 -7.02 3.03 21.29
C LEU A 207 -7.46 3.87 22.49
N GLN A 208 -8.08 3.24 23.49
CA GLN A 208 -8.48 3.91 24.73
C GLN A 208 -7.27 4.50 25.49
N GLU A 209 -6.17 3.75 25.63
CA GLU A 209 -4.93 4.26 26.22
C GLU A 209 -4.38 5.48 25.46
N ARG A 210 -4.36 5.42 24.13
CA ARG A 210 -3.85 6.53 23.29
C ARG A 210 -4.75 7.77 23.38
N ASN A 211 -6.06 7.61 23.39
CA ASN A 211 -7.01 8.71 23.57
C ASN A 211 -6.85 9.37 24.95
N LYS A 212 -6.72 8.57 26.03
CA LYS A 212 -6.45 9.09 27.38
C LYS A 212 -5.13 9.87 27.41
N ALA A 213 -4.07 9.34 26.80
CA ALA A 213 -2.78 10.01 26.74
C ALA A 213 -2.83 11.32 25.95
N TYR A 214 -3.54 11.33 24.81
CA TYR A 214 -3.73 12.54 23.99
C TYR A 214 -4.44 13.65 24.78
N TYR A 215 -5.61 13.35 25.34
CA TYR A 215 -6.37 14.35 26.10
C TYR A 215 -5.77 14.68 27.47
N GLY A 216 -4.87 13.85 28.00
CA GLY A 216 -4.04 14.21 29.14
C GLY A 216 -2.99 15.27 28.78
N LYS A 217 -2.48 15.24 27.54
CA LYS A 217 -1.51 16.20 27.01
C LYS A 217 -2.17 17.49 26.49
N PHE A 218 -3.35 17.36 25.88
CA PHE A 218 -4.13 18.46 25.29
C PHE A 218 -5.56 18.45 25.85
N PRO A 219 -5.76 18.86 27.12
CA PRO A 219 -7.07 18.80 27.76
C PRO A 219 -8.12 19.70 27.09
N GLU A 220 -7.71 20.83 26.53
CA GLU A 220 -8.57 21.79 25.83
C GLU A 220 -9.11 21.25 24.50
N ASP A 221 -8.41 20.29 23.90
CA ASP A 221 -8.84 19.70 22.63
C ASP A 221 -10.13 18.88 22.76
N LYS A 222 -10.55 18.51 23.98
CA LYS A 222 -11.87 17.88 24.20
C LYS A 222 -13.01 18.76 23.69
N GLU A 223 -12.98 20.04 24.08
CA GLU A 223 -14.02 21.01 23.69
C GLU A 223 -13.86 21.40 22.21
N ARG A 224 -12.61 21.59 21.74
CA ARG A 224 -12.34 21.89 20.33
C ARG A 224 -12.88 20.80 19.41
N VAL A 225 -12.60 19.53 19.72
CA VAL A 225 -13.10 18.39 18.94
C VAL A 225 -14.63 18.38 18.94
N GLN A 226 -15.28 18.54 20.09
CA GLN A 226 -16.75 18.60 20.15
C GLN A 226 -17.34 19.73 19.29
N THR A 227 -16.69 20.91 19.30
CA THR A 227 -17.09 22.05 18.47
C THR A 227 -16.94 21.74 16.98
N ILE A 228 -15.82 21.10 16.59
CA ILE A 228 -15.58 20.67 15.22
C ILE A 228 -16.65 19.66 14.78
N LEU A 229 -16.89 18.60 15.56
CA LEU A 229 -17.88 17.58 15.23
C LEU A 229 -19.28 18.18 15.06
N ARG A 230 -19.70 19.05 15.98
CA ARG A 230 -20.99 19.75 15.88
C ARG A 230 -21.09 20.61 14.62
N HIS A 231 -20.01 21.30 14.25
CA HIS A 231 -19.98 22.07 13.01
C HIS A 231 -20.15 21.15 11.79
N LEU A 232 -19.45 20.00 11.74
CA LEU A 232 -19.55 19.04 10.64
C LEU A 232 -20.92 18.32 10.57
N GLU A 233 -21.60 18.13 11.70
CA GLU A 233 -22.98 17.60 11.74
C GLU A 233 -24.00 18.60 11.17
N GLN A 234 -23.79 19.89 11.40
CA GLN A 234 -24.74 20.95 11.07
C GLN A 234 -24.52 21.57 9.68
N ASN A 235 -23.35 21.33 9.06
CA ASN A 235 -22.95 21.99 7.82
C ASN A 235 -22.42 20.97 6.81
N ASP A 236 -22.81 21.13 5.55
CA ASP A 236 -22.28 20.32 4.44
C ASP A 236 -20.91 20.84 3.99
N VAL A 237 -19.85 20.43 4.71
CA VAL A 237 -18.47 20.82 4.41
C VAL A 237 -17.90 19.92 3.31
N LYS A 238 -17.61 20.50 2.14
CA LYS A 238 -17.01 19.76 1.02
C LYS A 238 -15.49 19.72 1.08
N VAL A 239 -14.93 18.54 0.81
CA VAL A 239 -13.49 18.37 0.51
C VAL A 239 -13.20 18.66 -0.97
N PRO A 240 -11.93 18.88 -1.37
CA PRO A 240 -11.59 19.33 -2.72
C PRO A 240 -12.07 18.44 -3.87
N ASP A 241 -12.29 17.15 -3.64
CA ASP A 241 -12.79 16.19 -4.63
C ASP A 241 -14.33 16.12 -4.73
N GLY A 242 -15.04 16.90 -3.91
CA GLY A 242 -16.50 16.95 -3.85
C GLY A 242 -17.13 16.03 -2.81
N GLY A 243 -16.34 15.20 -2.12
CA GLY A 243 -16.79 14.43 -0.95
C GLY A 243 -17.20 15.32 0.23
N ALA A 244 -17.88 14.73 1.21
CA ALA A 244 -18.22 15.42 2.46
C ALA A 244 -17.17 15.14 3.55
N LEU A 245 -16.80 16.18 4.30
CA LEU A 245 -16.05 16.03 5.54
C LEU A 245 -17.04 15.79 6.69
N THR A 246 -17.33 14.53 6.96
CA THR A 246 -18.23 14.13 8.05
C THR A 246 -17.50 14.05 9.40
N PRO A 247 -18.23 14.02 10.53
CA PRO A 247 -17.65 13.74 11.85
C PRO A 247 -16.82 12.45 11.87
N GLU A 248 -17.30 11.37 11.24
CA GLU A 248 -16.64 10.06 11.17
C GLU A 248 -15.34 10.15 10.37
N ARG A 249 -15.37 10.84 9.21
CA ARG A 249 -14.17 11.07 8.40
C ARG A 249 -13.12 11.87 9.20
N PHE A 250 -13.54 12.87 9.97
CA PHE A 250 -12.64 13.62 10.85
C PHE A 250 -12.06 12.73 11.97
N LEU A 251 -12.88 11.91 12.63
CA LEU A 251 -12.44 11.01 13.68
C LEU A 251 -11.52 9.88 13.17
N SER A 252 -11.65 9.50 11.90
CA SER A 252 -10.79 8.51 11.25
C SER A 252 -9.32 8.93 11.14
N LEU A 253 -9.02 10.23 11.29
CA LEU A 253 -7.65 10.75 11.29
C LEU A 253 -6.77 10.10 12.39
N GLY A 254 -7.39 9.67 13.50
CA GLY A 254 -6.77 8.90 14.56
C GLY A 254 -5.38 9.41 14.97
N ILE A 255 -4.34 8.60 14.71
CA ILE A 255 -2.92 8.87 15.03
C ILE A 255 -2.46 10.25 14.53
N SER A 256 -3.03 10.74 13.43
CA SER A 256 -2.64 12.03 12.83
C SER A 256 -3.02 13.23 13.69
N LEU A 257 -4.01 13.10 14.59
CA LEU A 257 -4.40 14.18 15.52
C LEU A 257 -3.27 14.52 16.50
N GLY A 258 -2.50 13.52 16.94
CA GLY A 258 -1.36 13.74 17.85
C GLY A 258 -0.06 14.13 17.15
N MET A 259 -0.01 14.05 15.82
CA MET A 259 1.20 14.32 15.01
C MET A 259 1.16 15.67 14.29
N ARG A 260 -0.01 16.32 14.20
CA ARG A 260 -0.23 17.58 13.49
C ARG A 260 -1.17 18.45 14.31
N ASP A 261 -1.01 19.78 14.24
CA ASP A 261 -1.89 20.75 14.91
C ASP A 261 -3.26 20.91 14.21
N ILE A 262 -3.86 19.81 13.74
CA ILE A 262 -5.12 19.80 12.98
C ILE A 262 -6.27 20.34 13.83
N VAL A 263 -6.38 19.90 15.09
CA VAL A 263 -7.47 20.29 15.99
C VAL A 263 -7.41 21.79 16.29
N LEU A 264 -6.23 22.29 16.67
CA LEU A 264 -6.01 23.71 16.93
C LEU A 264 -6.36 24.55 15.70
N ARG A 265 -5.92 24.13 14.51
CA ARG A 265 -6.20 24.84 13.27
C ARG A 265 -7.69 24.88 12.93
N CYS A 266 -8.38 23.76 13.05
CA CYS A 266 -9.83 23.72 12.81
C CYS A 266 -10.58 24.61 13.81
N SER A 267 -10.21 24.53 15.10
CA SER A 267 -10.81 25.38 16.14
C SER A 267 -10.61 26.87 15.86
N ASN A 268 -9.40 27.27 15.49
CA ASN A 268 -9.09 28.66 15.17
C ASN A 268 -9.88 29.16 13.96
N ASP A 269 -10.01 28.35 12.90
CA ASP A 269 -10.80 28.73 11.72
C ASP A 269 -12.28 28.94 12.08
N LEU A 270 -12.85 28.06 12.92
CA LEU A 270 -14.22 28.19 13.38
C LEU A 270 -14.42 29.43 14.27
N GLU A 271 -13.46 29.75 15.13
CA GLU A 271 -13.52 30.92 16.01
C GLU A 271 -13.42 32.24 15.22
N VAL A 272 -12.51 32.31 14.25
CA VAL A 272 -12.24 33.55 13.50
C VAL A 272 -13.25 33.76 12.37
N PHE A 273 -13.64 32.70 11.67
CA PHE A 273 -14.41 32.80 10.43
C PHE A 273 -15.80 32.15 10.51
N GLY A 274 -16.05 31.27 11.48
CA GLY A 274 -17.29 30.49 11.56
C GLY A 274 -17.36 29.32 10.58
N PHE A 275 -16.31 29.07 9.80
CA PHE A 275 -16.21 27.96 8.84
C PHE A 275 -14.76 27.48 8.69
N LEU A 276 -14.56 26.26 8.22
CA LEU A 276 -13.23 25.70 7.95
C LEU A 276 -12.66 26.26 6.63
N THR A 277 -11.46 26.82 6.67
CA THR A 277 -10.84 27.37 5.46
C THR A 277 -10.35 26.26 4.52
N ARG A 278 -10.25 26.56 3.21
CA ARG A 278 -9.76 25.59 2.20
C ARG A 278 -8.41 24.94 2.57
N PRO A 279 -7.40 25.67 3.07
CA PRO A 279 -6.16 25.06 3.53
C PRO A 279 -6.33 24.06 4.69
N THR A 280 -7.25 24.32 5.60
CA THR A 280 -7.57 23.42 6.73
C THR A 280 -8.32 22.19 6.25
N ILE A 281 -9.33 22.36 5.40
CA ILE A 281 -10.06 21.26 4.76
C ILE A 281 -9.08 20.36 3.99
N SER A 282 -8.18 20.94 3.18
CA SER A 282 -7.19 20.18 2.41
C SER A 282 -6.22 19.41 3.30
N LEU A 283 -5.85 19.97 4.47
CA LEU A 283 -5.00 19.31 5.44
C LEU A 283 -5.69 18.09 6.06
N VAL A 284 -6.94 18.26 6.49
CA VAL A 284 -7.78 17.19 7.04
C VAL A 284 -7.99 16.09 5.99
N ASP A 285 -8.36 16.49 4.77
CA ASP A 285 -8.60 15.57 3.66
C ASP A 285 -7.34 14.75 3.32
N SER A 286 -6.17 15.40 3.25
CA SER A 286 -4.90 14.70 3.02
C SER A 286 -4.53 13.67 4.09
N GLY A 287 -5.13 13.74 5.28
CA GLY A 287 -4.96 12.77 6.35
C GLY A 287 -5.81 11.50 6.18
N SER A 288 -6.89 11.57 5.39
CA SER A 288 -7.77 10.45 5.05
C SER A 288 -7.47 9.99 3.62
N THR A 289 -6.61 8.98 3.48
CA THR A 289 -6.11 8.56 2.15
C THR A 289 -6.95 7.48 1.46
N PHE A 290 -8.13 7.15 2.00
CA PHE A 290 -8.98 6.06 1.51
C PHE A 290 -9.42 6.25 0.05
N ASP A 291 -9.74 7.48 -0.36
CA ASP A 291 -10.15 7.79 -1.74
C ASP A 291 -9.00 7.59 -2.75
N ASN A 292 -7.77 7.78 -2.30
CA ASN A 292 -6.56 7.54 -3.09
C ASN A 292 -6.04 6.09 -2.97
N SER A 293 -6.60 5.30 -2.05
CA SER A 293 -6.19 3.92 -1.73
C SER A 293 -7.41 3.02 -1.56
N ILE A 294 -8.28 2.95 -2.57
CA ILE A 294 -9.58 2.23 -2.50
C ILE A 294 -9.41 0.76 -2.12
N ILE A 295 -8.30 0.13 -2.54
CA ILE A 295 -7.96 -1.23 -2.12
C ILE A 295 -7.86 -1.35 -0.60
N TYR A 296 -7.34 -0.33 0.10
CA TYR A 296 -7.37 -0.30 1.56
C TYR A 296 -8.81 -0.32 2.07
N ALA A 297 -9.62 0.63 1.60
CA ALA A 297 -11.01 0.78 2.07
C ALA A 297 -11.81 -0.52 1.90
N VAL A 298 -11.68 -1.19 0.75
CA VAL A 298 -12.51 -2.34 0.40
C VAL A 298 -11.91 -3.68 0.82
N LEU A 299 -10.59 -3.83 0.81
CA LEU A 299 -9.93 -5.15 0.97
C LEU A 299 -9.09 -5.30 2.24
N HIS A 300 -8.86 -4.25 3.03
CA HIS A 300 -7.97 -4.38 4.20
C HIS A 300 -8.49 -5.42 5.20
N GLU A 301 -9.80 -5.50 5.45
CA GLU A 301 -10.37 -6.41 6.44
C GLU A 301 -10.38 -7.88 5.97
N ALA A 302 -10.46 -8.08 4.66
CA ALA A 302 -10.46 -9.40 4.04
C ALA A 302 -9.20 -10.21 4.37
N ILE A 303 -8.11 -9.56 4.81
CA ILE A 303 -6.86 -10.22 5.22
C ILE A 303 -7.03 -11.08 6.48
N TYR A 304 -8.09 -10.86 7.26
CA TYR A 304 -8.37 -11.60 8.51
C TYR A 304 -9.43 -12.69 8.35
N CYS A 305 -10.05 -12.81 7.18
CA CYS A 305 -11.24 -13.64 7.00
C CYS A 305 -10.94 -15.11 6.63
N GLN A 306 -9.68 -15.48 6.38
CA GLN A 306 -9.26 -16.86 6.00
C GLN A 306 -10.12 -17.53 4.92
N GLY A 307 -10.60 -16.76 3.93
CA GLY A 307 -11.44 -17.27 2.84
C GLY A 307 -12.94 -17.33 3.13
N LEU A 308 -13.37 -16.94 4.33
CA LEU A 308 -14.77 -16.69 4.67
C LEU A 308 -15.19 -15.29 4.22
N ALA A 309 -16.51 -15.06 4.13
CA ALA A 309 -17.05 -13.73 3.91
C ALA A 309 -16.85 -12.85 5.16
N CYS A 310 -16.59 -11.56 4.96
CA CYS A 310 -16.58 -10.61 6.07
C CYS A 310 -18.02 -10.28 6.47
N SER A 311 -18.35 -10.37 7.76
CA SER A 311 -19.68 -10.12 8.32
C SER A 311 -19.99 -8.63 8.55
N ILE A 312 -19.00 -7.74 8.50
CA ILE A 312 -19.18 -6.34 8.93
C ILE A 312 -19.86 -5.44 7.88
N CYS A 313 -20.02 -5.89 6.63
CA CYS A 313 -20.89 -5.19 5.68
C CYS A 313 -22.40 -5.22 6.04
N GLU A 314 -22.81 -5.98 7.07
CA GLU A 314 -24.19 -5.99 7.59
C GLU A 314 -24.42 -4.96 8.71
N LEU A 315 -23.37 -4.38 9.29
CA LEU A 315 -23.51 -3.27 10.22
C LEU A 315 -23.65 -1.99 9.40
N ASN A 316 -24.90 -1.60 9.18
CA ASN A 316 -25.29 -0.31 8.65
C ASN A 316 -24.41 0.81 9.22
N TRP A 317 -23.74 1.54 8.34
CA TRP A 317 -23.16 2.86 8.62
C TRP A 317 -24.28 3.88 8.85
#